data_AF-A0AAD5UBK0-F1
#
_entry.id   AF-A0AAD5UBK0-F1
#
_cell.length_a   1.000
_cell.length_b   1.000
_cell.length_c   1.000
_cell.angle_alpha   90.00
_cell.angle_beta   90.00
_cell.angle_gamma   90.00
#
_symmetry.space_group_name_H-M   'P 1'
#
loop_
_entity.id
_entity.type
_entity.pdbx_description
1 polymer ?
#
loop_
_entity_poly.entity_id
_entity_poly.type
_entity_poly.pdbx_seq_one_letter_code
_entity_poly.pdbx_strand_id
1 'polypeptide(L)'
;MDLATYLGNMKDTLKVFLDSNPIVQCVFIGVRKDDPYGNIMKEFQPTDGDWPKTMRVHPLLDWEYADIWDFILPLGIPYCSLYTSLGGTTNTKPNPALQKPDGTFEPAYRLTDASKERCGRF
;
A
#
# COMPACT_ATOMS: atom_id res chain seq x y z
N MET A 1 -17.16 -9.70 1.11
CA MET A 1 -15.74 -9.63 1.53
C MET A 1 -15.77 -9.30 3.00
N ASP A 2 -15.22 -10.17 3.83
CA ASP A 2 -15.25 -9.99 5.29
C ASP A 2 -14.10 -9.05 5.68
N LEU A 3 -14.44 -7.99 6.42
CA LEU A 3 -13.48 -7.01 6.93
C LEU A 3 -13.34 -7.20 8.44
N ALA A 4 -12.13 -7.51 8.89
CA ALA A 4 -11.80 -7.58 10.32
C ALA A 4 -10.87 -6.41 10.69
N THR A 5 -11.18 -5.75 11.81
CA THR A 5 -10.39 -4.62 12.33
C THR A 5 -9.81 -4.99 13.67
N TYR A 6 -8.49 -4.85 13.82
CA TYR A 6 -7.77 -5.12 15.05
C TYR A 6 -7.11 -3.83 15.55
N LEU A 7 -7.31 -3.50 16.82
CA LEU A 7 -6.71 -2.32 17.45
C LEU A 7 -5.37 -2.69 18.09
N GLY A 8 -4.33 -1.90 17.82
CA GLY A 8 -2.99 -2.10 18.37
C GLY A 8 -1.90 -1.94 17.32
N ASN A 9 -0.65 -2.28 17.69
CA ASN A 9 0.45 -2.30 16.72
C ASN A 9 0.33 -3.52 15.79
N MET A 10 0.87 -3.40 14.58
CA MET A 10 0.71 -4.38 13.51
C MET A 10 1.18 -5.79 13.88
N LYS A 11 2.24 -5.91 14.68
CA LYS A 11 2.82 -7.21 15.04
C LYS A 11 1.91 -7.98 15.99
N ASP A 12 1.41 -7.33 17.04
CA ASP A 12 0.54 -7.96 18.02
C ASP A 12 -0.84 -8.27 17.42
N THR A 13 -1.38 -7.36 16.59
CA THR A 13 -2.66 -7.59 15.92
C THR A 13 -2.58 -8.70 14.88
N LEU A 14 -1.46 -8.80 14.14
CA LEU A 14 -1.21 -9.93 13.25
C LEU A 14 -1.17 -11.25 14.02
N LYS A 15 -0.59 -11.26 15.23
CA LYS A 15 -0.58 -12.45 16.08
C LYS A 15 -2.00 -12.89 16.43
N VAL A 16 -2.82 -11.96 16.92
CA VAL A 16 -4.22 -12.23 17.28
C VAL A 16 -5.01 -12.75 16.07
N PHE A 17 -4.79 -12.17 14.89
CA PHE A 17 -5.42 -12.62 13.65
C PHE A 17 -5.03 -14.07 13.30
N LEU A 18 -3.74 -14.40 13.29
CA LEU A 18 -3.27 -15.75 12.94
C LEU A 18 -3.69 -16.80 13.98
N ASP A 19 -3.64 -16.47 15.28
CA ASP A 19 -4.10 -17.37 16.35
C ASP A 19 -5.61 -17.66 16.23
N SER A 20 -6.40 -16.67 15.78
CA SER A 20 -7.85 -16.82 15.55
C SER A 20 -8.18 -17.53 14.23
N ASN A 21 -7.22 -17.61 13.30
CA ASN A 21 -7.40 -18.15 11.96
C ASN A 21 -6.28 -19.16 11.62
N PRO A 22 -6.21 -20.31 12.31
CA PRO A 22 -5.09 -21.25 12.20
C PRO A 22 -4.95 -21.90 10.81
N ILE A 23 -5.97 -21.78 9.94
CA ILE A 23 -5.92 -22.24 8.55
C ILE A 23 -5.09 -21.32 7.64
N VAL A 24 -4.83 -20.07 8.05
CA VAL A 24 -4.09 -19.10 7.24
C VAL A 24 -2.61 -19.45 7.24
N GLN A 25 -2.09 -19.80 6.07
CA GLN A 25 -0.67 -20.18 5.89
C GLN A 25 0.19 -19.05 5.31
N CYS A 26 -0.44 -18.08 4.64
CA CYS A 26 0.24 -16.97 4.02
C CYS A 26 -0.64 -15.71 4.00
N VAL A 27 0.02 -14.56 3.83
CA VAL A 27 -0.63 -13.26 3.70
C VAL A 27 -0.13 -12.57 2.43
N PHE A 28 -1.04 -12.07 1.62
CA PHE A 28 -0.71 -11.23 0.47
C PHE A 28 -0.51 -9.79 0.93
N ILE A 29 0.61 -9.18 0.54
CA ILE A 29 0.97 -7.82 0.91
C ILE A 29 1.26 -7.03 -0.36
N GLY A 30 0.51 -5.95 -0.57
CA GLY A 30 0.66 -5.06 -1.73
C GLY A 30 1.78 -4.04 -1.59
N VAL A 31 2.99 -4.49 -1.26
CA VAL A 31 4.20 -3.65 -1.28
C VAL A 31 4.86 -3.72 -2.66
N ARG A 32 5.45 -2.61 -3.11
CA ARG A 32 6.20 -2.51 -4.37
C ARG A 32 7.67 -2.19 -4.09
N LYS A 33 8.56 -2.42 -5.04
CA LYS A 33 10.01 -2.13 -4.90
C LYS A 33 10.29 -0.67 -4.55
N ASP A 34 9.47 0.25 -5.04
CA ASP A 34 9.61 1.70 -4.81
C ASP A 34 9.08 2.15 -3.44
N ASP A 35 8.42 1.28 -2.69
CA ASP A 35 8.02 1.56 -1.32
C ASP A 35 9.23 1.50 -0.36
N PRO A 36 9.15 2.17 0.80
CA PRO A 36 10.18 2.06 1.83
C PRO A 36 10.49 0.59 2.17
N TYR A 37 11.76 0.21 2.04
CA TYR A 37 12.28 -1.15 2.25
C TYR A 37 11.78 -2.21 1.25
N GLY A 38 10.99 -1.86 0.23
CA GLY A 38 10.47 -2.80 -0.77
C GLY A 38 11.58 -3.41 -1.65
N ASN A 39 12.61 -2.63 -1.94
CA ASN A 39 13.74 -3.04 -2.79
C ASN A 39 14.56 -4.23 -2.27
N ILE A 40 14.48 -4.55 -0.97
CA ILE A 40 15.17 -5.69 -0.34
C ILE A 40 14.24 -6.89 -0.10
N MET A 41 12.95 -6.78 -0.39
CA MET A 41 11.97 -7.85 -0.20
C MET A 41 12.04 -8.86 -1.35
N LYS A 42 11.55 -10.07 -1.08
CA LYS A 42 11.40 -11.15 -2.08
C LYS A 42 9.94 -11.45 -2.32
N GLU A 43 9.60 -11.99 -3.49
CA GLU A 43 8.22 -12.39 -3.84
C GLU A 43 7.58 -13.28 -2.76
N PHE A 44 8.33 -14.27 -2.27
CA PHE A 44 7.96 -15.12 -1.14
C PHE A 44 8.97 -14.94 -0.02
N GLN A 45 8.51 -14.49 1.15
CA GLN A 45 9.38 -14.23 2.28
C GLN A 45 8.67 -14.52 3.61
N PRO A 46 9.20 -15.43 4.45
CA PRO A 46 8.73 -15.57 5.82
C PRO A 46 8.80 -14.23 6.57
N THR A 47 7.96 -14.07 7.59
CA THR A 47 8.11 -12.96 8.54
C THR A 47 9.46 -13.01 9.26
N ASP A 48 10.04 -11.85 9.54
CA ASP A 48 11.38 -11.73 10.12
C ASP A 48 11.36 -11.76 11.66
N GLY A 49 12.47 -12.19 12.27
CA GLY A 49 12.72 -12.03 13.70
C GLY A 49 11.63 -12.63 14.60
N ASP A 50 11.05 -11.77 15.45
CA ASP A 50 10.06 -12.14 16.44
C ASP A 50 8.61 -11.85 16.01
N TRP A 51 8.40 -11.58 14.71
CA TRP A 51 7.06 -11.48 14.14
C TRP A 51 6.33 -12.83 14.15
N PRO A 52 4.98 -12.84 14.24
CA PRO A 52 4.18 -14.05 14.09
C PRO A 52 4.51 -14.79 12.79
N LYS A 53 4.81 -16.09 12.89
CA LYS A 53 5.29 -16.88 11.75
C LYS A 53 4.20 -17.05 10.70
N THR A 54 4.39 -16.44 9.54
CA THR A 54 3.60 -16.67 8.33
C THR A 54 4.43 -16.39 7.07
N MET A 55 4.00 -16.88 5.91
CA MET A 55 4.62 -16.52 4.64
C MET A 55 4.02 -15.20 4.12
N ARG A 56 4.87 -14.20 3.86
CA ARG A 56 4.46 -13.01 3.10
C ARG A 56 4.61 -13.29 1.61
N VAL A 57 3.58 -12.96 0.85
CA VAL A 57 3.55 -13.05 -0.61
C VAL A 57 3.35 -11.65 -1.17
N HIS A 58 4.25 -11.21 -2.06
CA HIS A 58 4.29 -9.85 -2.60
C HIS A 58 4.01 -9.87 -4.12
N PRO A 59 2.75 -10.07 -4.55
CA PRO A 59 2.40 -10.25 -5.96
C PRO A 59 2.58 -8.99 -6.81
N LEU A 60 2.65 -7.82 -6.16
CA LEU A 60 2.81 -6.52 -6.82
C LEU A 60 4.26 -6.00 -6.72
N LEU A 61 5.21 -6.79 -6.22
CA LEU A 61 6.55 -6.30 -5.87
C LEU A 61 7.24 -5.58 -7.03
N ASP A 62 7.07 -6.09 -8.24
CA ASP A 62 7.67 -5.56 -9.47
C ASP A 62 6.80 -4.55 -10.23
N TRP A 63 5.62 -4.21 -9.71
CA TRP A 63 4.74 -3.23 -10.36
C TRP A 63 5.24 -1.81 -10.11
N GLU A 64 5.25 -1.00 -11.15
CA GLU A 64 5.51 0.42 -11.08
C GLU A 64 4.22 1.21 -10.81
N TYR A 65 4.34 2.52 -10.63
CA TYR A 65 3.19 3.40 -10.39
C TYR A 65 2.19 3.37 -11.56
N ALA A 66 2.69 3.35 -12.79
CA ALA A 66 1.87 3.31 -13.99
C ALA A 66 1.06 2.00 -14.08
N ASP A 67 1.69 0.85 -13.80
CA ASP A 67 1.05 -0.47 -13.86
C ASP A 67 -0.22 -0.54 -12.99
N ILE A 68 -0.20 0.09 -11.81
CA ILE A 68 -1.35 0.15 -10.91
C ILE A 68 -2.54 0.83 -11.59
N TRP A 69 -2.31 1.96 -12.27
CA TRP A 69 -3.37 2.71 -12.94
C TRP A 69 -3.79 2.11 -14.28
N ASP A 70 -2.84 1.55 -15.02
CA ASP A 70 -3.09 0.83 -16.27
C ASP A 70 -3.91 -0.44 -16.04
N PHE A 71 -3.89 -1.00 -14.82
CA PHE A 71 -4.78 -2.07 -14.41
C PHE A 71 -6.15 -1.57 -13.92
N ILE A 72 -6.16 -0.58 -13.00
CA ILE A 72 -7.39 -0.12 -12.33
C ILE A 72 -8.34 0.58 -13.30
N LEU A 73 -7.83 1.50 -14.14
CA LEU A 73 -8.66 2.40 -14.95
C LEU A 73 -9.43 1.66 -16.06
N PRO A 74 -8.80 0.81 -16.90
CA PRO A 74 -9.52 0.15 -17.98
C PRO A 74 -10.56 -0.86 -17.48
N LEU A 75 -10.34 -1.43 -16.31
CA LEU A 75 -11.26 -2.38 -15.67
C LEU A 75 -12.38 -1.70 -14.88
N GLY A 76 -12.36 -0.36 -14.75
CA GLY A 76 -13.35 0.38 -13.99
C GLY A 76 -13.38 0.01 -12.50
N ILE A 77 -12.25 -0.43 -11.94
CA ILE A 77 -12.16 -0.83 -10.53
C ILE A 77 -12.32 0.43 -9.66
N PRO A 78 -13.27 0.46 -8.71
CA PRO A 78 -13.40 1.58 -7.79
C PRO A 78 -12.12 1.78 -6.97
N TYR A 79 -11.61 3.01 -6.94
CA TYR A 79 -10.47 3.41 -6.11
C TYR A 79 -10.86 4.60 -5.23
N CYS A 80 -10.12 4.81 -4.13
CA CYS A 80 -10.42 5.90 -3.21
C CYS A 80 -10.12 7.27 -3.87
N SER A 81 -11.00 8.24 -3.73
CA SER A 81 -10.75 9.59 -4.27
C SER A 81 -9.59 10.30 -3.58
N LEU A 82 -9.17 9.83 -2.41
CA LEU A 82 -8.04 10.36 -1.62
C LEU A 82 -6.67 9.80 -2.04
N TYR A 83 -6.57 8.96 -3.07
CA TYR A 83 -5.29 8.34 -3.49
C TYR A 83 -4.20 9.32 -3.92
N THR A 84 -4.49 10.63 -4.02
CA THR A 84 -3.45 11.65 -4.20
C THR A 84 -2.50 11.73 -3.01
N SER A 85 -2.89 11.23 -1.82
CA SER A 85 -2.02 11.09 -0.66
C SER A 85 -2.68 10.22 0.43
N LEU A 86 -2.26 8.95 0.55
CA LEU A 86 -2.72 8.05 1.62
C LEU A 86 -1.60 7.80 2.64
N GLY A 87 -1.81 8.29 3.85
CA GLY A 87 -0.95 8.11 5.01
C GLY A 87 -1.72 8.44 6.29
N GLY A 88 -1.01 8.76 7.37
CA GLY A 88 -1.66 9.21 8.60
C GLY A 88 -2.33 10.58 8.41
N THR A 89 -3.43 10.82 9.13
CA THR A 89 -4.18 12.09 9.06
C THR A 89 -3.36 13.31 9.48
N THR A 90 -2.26 13.11 10.20
CA THR A 90 -1.39 14.17 10.71
C THR A 90 -0.15 14.43 9.85
N ASN A 91 0.19 13.52 8.93
CA ASN A 91 1.48 13.52 8.22
C ASN A 91 1.33 13.43 6.69
N THR A 92 0.14 13.75 6.19
CA THR A 92 -0.24 13.55 4.79
C THR A 92 -1.02 14.76 4.29
N LYS A 93 -0.55 15.37 3.19
CA LYS A 93 -1.23 16.44 2.43
C LYS A 93 -1.37 16.01 0.96
N PRO A 94 -2.31 16.58 0.19
CA PRO A 94 -2.41 16.33 -1.24
C PRO A 94 -1.06 16.53 -1.96
N ASN A 95 -0.76 15.68 -2.95
CA ASN A 95 0.51 15.71 -3.64
C ASN A 95 0.70 17.05 -4.39
N PRO A 96 1.73 17.85 -4.08
CA PRO A 96 1.96 19.15 -4.71
C PRO A 96 2.22 19.04 -6.23
N ALA A 97 2.71 17.89 -6.71
CA ALA A 97 2.92 17.66 -8.14
C ALA A 97 1.61 17.55 -8.95
N LEU A 98 0.47 17.37 -8.27
CA LEU A 98 -0.85 17.29 -8.87
C LEU A 98 -1.65 18.59 -8.70
N GLN A 99 -1.05 19.64 -8.12
CA GLN A 99 -1.75 20.90 -7.89
C GLN A 99 -1.97 21.67 -9.20
N LYS A 100 -3.23 22.06 -9.44
CA LYS A 100 -3.63 22.92 -10.56
C LYS A 100 -3.45 24.41 -10.22
N PRO A 101 -3.41 25.30 -11.23
CA PRO A 101 -3.33 26.75 -11.01
C PRO A 101 -4.50 27.33 -10.20
N ASP A 102 -5.66 26.67 -10.20
CA ASP A 102 -6.86 27.05 -9.45
C ASP A 102 -6.81 26.61 -7.96
N GLY A 103 -5.73 25.94 -7.54
CA GLY A 103 -5.54 25.44 -6.17
C GLY A 103 -6.16 24.07 -5.88
N THR A 104 -6.89 23.48 -6.82
CA THR A 104 -7.40 22.11 -6.70
C THR A 104 -6.36 21.09 -7.19
N PHE A 105 -6.63 19.79 -7.04
CA PHE A 105 -5.66 18.73 -7.34
C PHE A 105 -6.21 17.78 -8.42
N GLU A 106 -5.35 17.42 -9.37
CA GLU A 106 -5.59 16.32 -10.29
C GLU A 106 -5.68 14.98 -9.53
N PRO A 107 -6.43 13.99 -10.05
CA PRO A 107 -6.47 12.66 -9.45
C PRO A 107 -5.11 11.97 -9.57
N ALA A 108 -4.86 11.00 -8.68
CA ALA A 108 -3.56 10.36 -8.53
C ALA A 108 -3.00 9.80 -9.84
N TYR A 109 -3.82 9.13 -10.65
CA TYR A 109 -3.41 8.54 -11.94
C TYR A 109 -2.85 9.54 -12.96
N ARG A 110 -3.00 10.86 -12.75
CA ARG A 110 -2.39 11.90 -13.59
C ARG A 110 -0.93 12.19 -13.22
N LEU A 111 -0.40 11.60 -12.15
CA LEU A 111 1.00 11.75 -11.76
C LEU A 111 1.88 10.99 -12.76
N THR A 112 2.69 11.71 -13.52
CA THR A 112 3.59 11.13 -14.52
C THR A 112 4.95 10.71 -13.96
N ASP A 113 5.35 11.31 -12.83
CA ASP A 113 6.63 11.08 -12.19
C ASP A 113 6.43 10.27 -10.91
N ALA A 114 6.67 8.95 -11.01
CA ALA A 114 6.47 7.99 -9.92
C ALA A 114 7.29 8.33 -8.66
N SER A 115 8.47 8.94 -8.82
CA SER A 115 9.32 9.34 -7.68
C SER A 115 8.63 10.34 -6.75
N LYS A 116 7.62 11.06 -7.26
CA LYS A 116 6.84 12.05 -6.52
C LYS A 116 5.62 11.49 -5.83
N GLU A 117 5.35 10.18 -5.93
CA GLU A 117 4.17 9.54 -5.32
C GLU A 117 4.03 9.89 -3.83
N ARG A 118 5.16 10.04 -3.14
CA ARG A 118 5.21 10.28 -1.69
C ARG A 118 5.48 11.75 -1.31
N CYS A 119 5.55 12.68 -2.26
CA CYS A 119 5.85 14.10 -1.98
C CYS A 119 4.83 14.82 -1.09
N GLY A 120 3.64 14.25 -0.89
CA GLY A 120 2.64 14.75 0.05
C GLY A 120 2.85 14.31 1.51
N ARG A 121 3.88 13.51 1.82
CA ARG A 121 4.13 12.94 3.15
C ARG A 121 5.33 13.63 3.82
N PHE A 122 5.19 14.02 5.09
CA PHE A 122 6.22 14.73 5.87
C PHE A 122 6.29 14.27 7.32
#